data_AF-A0A961NMH7-F1
#
_entry.id   AF-A0A961NMH7-F1
#
_cell.length_a   1.000
_cell.length_b   1.000
_cell.length_c   1.000
_cell.angle_alpha   90.00
_cell.angle_beta   90.00
_cell.angle_gamma   90.00
#
_symmetry.space_group_name_H-M   'P 1'
#
loop_
_entity.id
_entity.type
_entity.pdbx_description
1 polymer ?
#
loop_
_entity_poly.entity_id
_entity_poly.type
_entity_poly.pdbx_seq_one_letter_code
_entity_poly.pdbx_strand_id
1 'polypeptide(L)' 'CARCVTDAPEGLISIKNNLAVIDYSKNQLATPLPIQRCPTGAIVWLADGRITKGAAAKRIIRKEPLPIEPSQ' A
#
# COMPACT_ATOMS: atom_id res chain seq x y z
N CYS A 1 3.85 -10.56 3.41
CA CYS A 1 3.23 -10.53 4.76
C CYS A 1 1.71 -10.72 4.73
N ALA A 2 1.00 -10.43 3.63
CA ALA A 2 -0.42 -10.75 3.40
C ALA A 2 -1.46 -10.21 4.41
N ARG A 3 -1.04 -9.41 5.41
CA ARG A 3 -1.93 -8.83 6.43
C ARG A 3 -3.10 -8.04 5.83
N CYS A 4 -2.84 -7.31 4.75
CA CYS A 4 -3.87 -6.57 4.02
C CYS A 4 -5.01 -7.45 3.48
N VAL A 5 -4.76 -8.73 3.16
CA VAL A 5 -5.81 -9.66 2.71
C VAL A 5 -6.71 -10.05 3.89
N THR A 6 -6.12 -10.30 5.06
CA THR A 6 -6.87 -10.65 6.29
C THR A 6 -7.74 -9.50 6.78
N ASP A 7 -7.27 -8.27 6.64
CA ASP A 7 -7.99 -7.07 7.07
C ASP A 7 -9.03 -6.58 6.04
N ALA A 8 -9.01 -7.13 4.83
CA ALA A 8 -9.90 -6.75 3.75
C ALA A 8 -11.13 -7.67 3.69
N PRO A 9 -12.28 -7.14 3.23
CA PRO A 9 -13.41 -7.98 2.83
C PRO A 9 -13.01 -9.04 1.81
N GLU A 10 -13.74 -10.15 1.80
CA GLU A 10 -13.42 -11.30 0.98
C GLU A 10 -13.31 -10.95 -0.51
N GLY A 11 -12.15 -11.29 -1.09
CA GLY A 11 -11.85 -11.10 -2.50
C GLY A 11 -11.66 -9.64 -2.93
N LEU A 12 -11.62 -8.66 -2.02
CA LEU A 12 -11.20 -7.29 -2.35
C LEU A 12 -9.70 -7.21 -2.61
N ILE A 13 -8.89 -7.86 -1.77
CA ILE A 13 -7.43 -7.89 -1.90
C ILE A 13 -6.97 -9.33 -2.02
N SER A 14 -6.05 -9.59 -2.95
CA SER A 14 -5.40 -10.89 -3.13
C SER A 14 -3.89 -10.73 -3.25
N ILE A 15 -3.12 -11.77 -2.94
CA ILE A 15 -1.68 -11.79 -3.22
C ILE A 15 -1.46 -12.56 -4.52
N LYS A 16 -0.81 -11.91 -5.50
CA LYS A 16 -0.32 -12.56 -6.73
C LYS A 16 1.16 -12.24 -6.87
N ASN A 17 2.00 -13.27 -7.05
CA ASN A 17 3.46 -13.10 -7.17
C ASN A 17 4.05 -12.23 -6.06
N ASN A 18 3.64 -12.49 -4.80
CA ASN A 18 4.06 -11.74 -3.61
C ASN A 18 3.65 -10.25 -3.57
N LEU A 19 2.84 -9.78 -4.52
CA LEU A 19 2.31 -8.42 -4.58
C LEU A 19 0.83 -8.39 -4.22
N ALA A 20 0.41 -7.33 -3.52
CA ALA A 20 -0.99 -7.08 -3.24
C ALA A 20 -1.68 -6.56 -4.50
N VAL A 21 -2.75 -7.23 -4.92
CA VAL A 21 -3.61 -6.85 -6.04
C VAL A 21 -5.00 -6.53 -5.48
N ILE A 22 -5.52 -5.36 -5.84
CA ILE A 22 -6.83 -4.87 -5.41
C ILE A 22 -7.83 -5.10 -6.54
N ASP A 23 -8.96 -5.72 -6.23
CA ASP A 23 -10.10 -5.83 -7.13
C ASP A 23 -11.01 -4.60 -6.98
N TYR A 24 -10.83 -3.64 -7.89
CA TYR A 24 -11.61 -2.40 -7.90
C TYR A 24 -13.09 -2.60 -8.24
N SER A 25 -13.51 -3.75 -8.77
CA SER A 25 -14.95 -4.03 -8.95
C SER A 25 -15.69 -4.12 -7.61
N LYS A 26 -14.97 -4.45 -6.53
CA LYS A 26 -15.47 -4.56 -5.16
C LYS A 26 -15.18 -3.34 -4.30
N ASN A 27 -14.81 -2.21 -4.90
CA ASN A 27 -14.38 -1.03 -4.15
C ASN A 27 -15.46 -0.46 -3.22
N GLN A 28 -16.74 -0.80 -3.45
CA GLN A 28 -17.84 -0.47 -2.55
C GLN A 28 -17.71 -1.12 -1.15
N LEU A 29 -16.98 -2.24 -1.07
CA LEU A 29 -16.68 -2.93 0.19
C LEU A 29 -15.40 -2.40 0.85
N ALA A 30 -14.64 -1.54 0.16
CA ALA A 30 -13.33 -1.12 0.62
C ALA A 30 -13.41 -0.32 1.92
N THR A 31 -12.51 -0.65 2.84
CA THR A 31 -12.33 0.06 4.10
C THR A 31 -10.88 0.52 4.23
N PRO A 32 -10.57 1.53 5.05
CA PRO A 32 -9.20 1.97 5.27
C PRO A 32 -8.40 1.02 6.18
N LEU A 33 -8.99 -0.05 6.71
CA LEU A 33 -8.31 -0.94 7.65
C LEU A 33 -7.07 -1.66 7.05
N PRO A 34 -7.11 -2.20 5.82
CA PRO A 34 -5.98 -2.93 5.24
C PRO A 34 -4.71 -2.08 5.11
N ILE A 35 -4.86 -0.78 4.85
CA ILE A 35 -3.70 0.11 4.70
C ILE A 35 -2.97 0.32 6.03
N GLN A 36 -3.69 0.30 7.17
CA GLN A 36 -3.14 0.63 8.50
C GLN A 36 -2.05 -0.33 8.95
N ARG A 37 -2.13 -1.61 8.53
CA ARG A 37 -1.23 -2.68 8.97
C ARG A 37 -0.15 -3.02 7.95
N CYS A 38 -0.06 -2.28 6.84
CA CYS A 38 0.94 -2.50 5.81
C CYS A 38 2.30 -1.87 6.20
N PRO A 39 3.32 -2.67 6.58
CA PRO A 39 4.60 -2.11 7.05
C PRO A 39 5.40 -1.41 5.94
N THR A 40 5.17 -1.80 4.68
CA THR A 40 5.84 -1.23 3.52
C THR A 40 5.11 0.01 2.97
N GLY A 41 3.86 0.24 3.38
CA GLY A 41 3.01 1.28 2.77
C GLY A 41 2.73 1.06 1.27
N ALA A 42 2.75 -0.19 0.81
CA ALA A 42 2.56 -0.56 -0.60
C ALA A 42 1.13 -0.33 -1.10
N ILE A 43 0.15 -0.33 -0.20
CA ILE A 43 -1.24 0.04 -0.48
C ILE A 43 -1.57 1.33 0.27
N VAL A 44 -2.42 2.15 -0.35
CA VAL A 44 -2.81 3.47 0.16
C VAL A 44 -4.30 3.68 0.03
N TRP A 45 -4.85 4.56 0.87
CA TRP A 45 -6.22 5.01 0.75
C TRP A 45 -6.23 6.29 -0.08
N LEU A 46 -7.00 6.29 -1.17
CA LEU A 46 -7.18 7.45 -2.03
C LEU A 46 -8.59 8.00 -1.81
N ALA A 47 -8.66 9.21 -1.25
CA ALA A 47 -9.92 9.93 -1.05
C ALA A 47 -9.70 11.39 -1.44
N ASP A 48 -10.61 11.95 -2.25
CA ASP A 48 -10.59 13.36 -2.65
C ASP A 48 -9.24 13.83 -3.23
N GLY A 49 -8.61 12.95 -4.03
CA GLY A 49 -7.28 13.21 -4.62
C GLY A 49 -6.13 13.20 -3.62
N ARG A 50 -6.38 12.86 -2.35
CA ARG A 50 -5.36 12.76 -1.30
C ARG A 50 -5.02 11.30 -1.03
N ILE A 51 -3.73 11.06 -0.88
CA ILE A 51 -3.17 9.75 -0.55
C ILE A 51 -2.92 9.70 0.95
N THR A 52 -3.54 8.73 1.62
CA THR A 52 -3.27 8.42 3.03
C THR A 52 -2.56 7.07 3.13
N LYS A 53 -1.41 7.07 3.82
CA LYS A 53 -0.67 5.85 4.18
C LYS A 53 -1.11 5.38 5.57
N GLY A 54 -1.06 4.08 5.78
CA GLY A 54 -1.40 3.51 7.08
C GLY A 54 -0.36 3.79 8.16
N ALA A 55 -0.77 3.70 9.42
CA ALA A 55 0.06 3.99 10.59
C ALA A 55 1.33 3.11 10.67
N ALA A 56 1.26 1.85 10.24
CA ALA A 56 2.42 0.95 10.24
C ALA A 56 3.43 1.22 9.10
N ALA A 57 3.10 2.08 8.13
CA ALA A 57 3.96 2.33 6.99
C ALA A 57 5.26 3.05 7.42
N LYS A 58 6.40 2.54 6.97
CA LYS A 58 7.70 3.17 7.26
C LYS A 58 7.75 4.61 6.73
N ARG A 59 8.15 5.56 7.59
CA ARG A 59 8.30 6.97 7.23
C ARG A 59 9.44 7.15 6.21
N ILE A 60 9.17 7.92 5.16
CA ILE A 60 10.18 8.31 4.18
C ILE A 60 11.01 9.45 4.78
N ILE A 61 12.25 9.15 5.15
CA ILE A 61 13.18 10.10 5.79
C ILE A 61 14.04 10.86 4.78
N ARG A 62 14.37 10.24 3.65
CA ARG A 62 15.22 10.81 2.61
C ARG A 62 14.36 11.24 1.42
N LYS A 63 14.45 12.52 1.07
CA LYS A 63 13.78 13.09 -0.11
C LYS A 63 14.76 13.52 -1.20
N GLU A 64 16.06 13.42 -0.91
CA GLU A 64 17.12 13.78 -1.83
C GLU A 64 17.30 12.69 -2.91
N PRO A 65 17.63 13.08 -4.15
CA PRO A 65 17.89 12.13 -5.23
C PRO A 65 19.03 11.17 -4.86
N LEU A 66 19.04 9.98 -5.47
CA LEU A 66 20.17 9.05 -5.32
C LEU A 66 21.47 9.75 -5.75
N PRO A 67 22.58 9.53 -5.04
CA PRO A 67 23.88 10.04 -5.48
C PRO A 67 24.15 9.49 -6.88
N ILE A 68 24.50 10.35 -7.82
CA ILE A 68 25.02 9.91 -9.11
C ILE A 68 26.48 9.55 -8.89
N GLU A 69 26.79 8.25 -8.84
CA GLU A 69 28.15 7.82 -9.08
C GLU A 69 28.45 8.11 -10.56
N PRO A 70 29.52 8.87 -10.89
CA PRO A 70 29.93 9.00 -12.27
C PRO A 70 30.23 7.59 -12.78
N SER A 71 29.55 7.19 -13.86
CA SER A 71 29.82 5.94 -14.57
C SER A 71 31.30 5.92 -14.98
N GLN A 72 32.10 5.10 -14.30
CA GLN A 72 33.47 4.80 -14.72
C GLN A 72 33.49 3.87 -15.91
#